data_AF-A0A925QNF3-F1
#
_entry.id   AF-A0A925QNF3-F1
#
_cell.length_a   1.000
_cell.length_b   1.000
_cell.length_c   1.000
_cell.angle_alpha   90.00
_cell.angle_beta   90.00
_cell.angle_gamma   90.00
#
_symmetry.space_group_name_H-M   'P 1'
#
loop_
_entity.id
_entity.type
_entity.pdbx_description
1 polymer ?
#
loop_
_entity_poly.entity_id
_entity_poly.type
_entity_poly.pdbx_seq_one_letter_code
_entity_poly.pdbx_strand_id
1 'polypeptide(L)'
;MSTTDRLISAFDNALRTVAGASHAARPCPTADVVPDTPSLTPDERQLSGALMRVNHVGEVCAQALYQAQGLTARSDALRGQMALAAREETDHLAWTQQR
;
A
#
# COMPACT_ATOMS: atom_id res chain seq x y z
N MET A 1 -1.55 19.08 -14.57
CA MET A 1 -2.58 18.03 -14.73
C MET A 1 -3.95 18.64 -14.60
N SER A 2 -4.85 18.29 -15.52
CA SER A 2 -6.26 18.68 -15.43
C SER A 2 -6.97 17.94 -14.28
N THR A 3 -8.18 18.37 -13.91
CA THR A 3 -9.00 17.63 -12.94
C THR A 3 -9.43 16.26 -13.48
N THR A 4 -9.70 16.16 -14.78
CA THR A 4 -10.01 14.90 -15.45
C THR A 4 -8.85 13.91 -15.34
N ASP A 5 -7.61 14.35 -15.58
CA ASP A 5 -6.42 13.50 -15.47
C ASP A 5 -6.31 12.91 -14.05
N ARG A 6 -6.58 13.73 -13.02
CA ARG A 6 -6.52 13.30 -11.62
C ARG A 6 -7.57 12.25 -11.28
N LEU A 7 -8.80 12.40 -11.78
CA LEU A 7 -9.87 11.42 -11.56
C LEU A 7 -9.56 10.08 -12.26
N ILE A 8 -9.04 10.14 -13.49
CA ILE A 8 -8.63 8.94 -14.23
C ILE A 8 -7.51 8.22 -13.47
N SER A 9 -6.48 8.95 -13.01
CA SER A 9 -5.39 8.35 -12.23
C SER A 9 -5.87 7.74 -10.91
N ALA A 10 -6.76 8.41 -10.18
CA ALA A 10 -7.32 7.87 -8.93
C ALA A 10 -8.13 6.58 -9.18
N PHE A 11 -8.90 6.54 -10.27
CA PHE A 11 -9.65 5.35 -10.65
C PHE A 11 -8.74 4.18 -11.07
N ASP A 12 -7.70 4.43 -11.88
CA ASP A 12 -6.71 3.41 -12.26
C ASP A 12 -6.00 2.84 -11.02
N ASN A 13 -5.59 3.69 -10.08
CA ASN A 13 -4.98 3.24 -8.83
C ASN A 13 -5.93 2.35 -8.03
N ALA A 14 -7.19 2.77 -7.86
CA ALA A 14 -8.20 1.96 -7.16
C ALA A 14 -8.40 0.59 -7.82
N LEU A 15 -8.46 0.55 -9.15
CA LEU A 15 -8.60 -0.70 -9.90
C LEU A 15 -7.40 -1.63 -9.70
N ARG A 16 -6.17 -1.11 -9.74
CA ARG A 16 -4.95 -1.89 -9.50
C ARG A 16 -4.92 -2.47 -8.10
N THR A 17 -5.29 -1.68 -7.09
CA THR A 17 -5.35 -2.13 -5.69
C THR A 17 -6.35 -3.27 -5.53
N VAL A 18 -7.57 -3.14 -6.06
CA VAL A 18 -8.61 -4.19 -5.93
C VAL A 18 -8.27 -5.43 -6.76
N ALA A 19 -7.60 -5.28 -7.90
CA ALA A 19 -7.15 -6.39 -8.73
C ALA A 19 -5.91 -7.12 -8.18
N GLY A 20 -5.31 -6.65 -7.08
CA GLY A 20 -4.07 -7.21 -6.54
C GLY A 20 -2.86 -7.02 -7.46
N ALA A 21 -2.90 -5.98 -8.31
CA ALA A 21 -1.87 -5.63 -9.28
C ALA A 21 -1.00 -4.44 -8.81
N SER A 22 -0.81 -4.33 -7.50
CA SER A 22 0.02 -3.30 -6.87
C SER A 22 1.48 -3.52 -7.20
N HIS A 23 2.18 -2.46 -7.62
CA HIS A 23 3.59 -2.51 -7.97
C HIS A 23 4.36 -1.56 -7.06
N ALA A 24 5.38 -2.07 -6.38
CA ALA A 24 6.27 -1.23 -5.60
C ALA A 24 7.16 -0.41 -6.54
N ALA A 25 7.24 0.89 -6.29
CA ALA A 25 8.18 1.79 -6.94
C ALA A 25 9.60 1.66 -6.36
N ARG A 26 9.73 1.03 -5.19
CA ARG A 26 10.99 0.82 -4.49
C ARG A 26 11.19 -0.65 -4.10
N PRO A 27 12.45 -1.13 -4.04
CA PRO A 27 12.73 -2.48 -3.56
C PRO A 27 12.28 -2.64 -2.10
N CYS A 28 11.87 -3.86 -1.73
CA CYS A 28 11.54 -4.16 -0.35
C CYS A 28 12.81 -4.02 0.53
N PRO A 29 12.80 -3.18 1.58
CA PRO A 29 13.98 -2.95 2.41
C PRO A 29 14.53 -4.21 3.08
N THR A 30 13.70 -5.24 3.20
CA THR A 30 14.03 -6.51 3.86
C THR A 30 14.21 -7.67 2.88
N ALA A 31 14.24 -7.42 1.56
CA ALA A 31 14.34 -8.49 0.56
C ALA A 31 15.59 -9.37 0.73
N ASP A 32 16.73 -8.76 1.08
CA ASP A 32 18.02 -9.43 1.21
C ASP A 32 18.34 -9.86 2.65
N VAL A 33 17.40 -9.69 3.58
CA VAL A 33 17.61 -10.04 4.99
C VAL A 33 17.29 -11.52 5.18
N VAL A 34 18.32 -12.33 5.47
CA VAL A 34 18.12 -13.69 5.96
C VAL A 34 17.62 -13.58 7.41
N PRO A 35 16.40 -14.04 7.72
CA PRO A 35 15.91 -13.96 9.09
C PRO A 35 16.75 -14.87 9.99
N ASP A 36 17.34 -14.29 11.03
CA ASP A 36 18.09 -14.99 12.07
C ASP A 36 17.15 -15.65 13.12
N THR A 37 15.84 -15.58 12.86
CA THR A 37 14.79 -16.13 13.72
C THR A 37 14.40 -17.53 13.26
N PRO A 38 14.11 -18.45 14.20
CA PRO A 38 13.59 -19.77 13.86
C PRO A 38 12.30 -19.68 13.05
N SER A 39 12.06 -20.68 12.19
CA SER A 39 10.82 -20.78 11.44
C SER A 39 9.62 -20.88 12.38
N LEU A 40 8.53 -20.20 12.03
CA LEU A 40 7.27 -20.27 12.78
C LEU A 40 6.75 -21.72 12.82
N THR A 41 6.21 -22.11 13.98
CA THR A 41 5.40 -23.32 14.09
C THR A 41 4.15 -23.21 13.22
N PRO A 42 3.46 -24.34 12.91
CA PRO A 42 2.23 -24.31 12.12
C PRO A 42 1.16 -23.35 12.67
N ASP A 43 0.97 -23.35 14.00
CA ASP A 43 -0.02 -22.51 14.68
C ASP A 43 0.36 -21.01 14.61
N GLU A 44 1.64 -20.70 14.84
CA GLU A 44 2.15 -19.33 14.69
C GLU A 44 2.05 -18.82 13.25
N ARG A 45 2.32 -19.68 12.26
CA ARG A 45 2.16 -19.34 10.84
C ARG A 45 0.70 -19.05 10.49
N GLN A 46 -0.23 -19.85 11.02
CA GLN A 46 -1.66 -19.62 10.83
C GLN A 46 -2.11 -18.29 11.45
N LEU A 47 -1.68 -18.01 12.69
CA LEU A 47 -1.99 -16.75 13.37
C LEU A 47 -1.39 -15.56 12.63
N SER A 48 -0.10 -15.64 12.25
CA SER A 48 0.59 -14.60 11.50
C SER A 48 -0.13 -14.31 10.17
N GLY A 49 -0.51 -15.34 9.41
CA GLY A 49 -1.29 -15.16 8.19
C GLY A 49 -2.65 -14.50 8.42
N ALA A 50 -3.32 -14.76 9.55
CA ALA A 50 -4.55 -14.07 9.91
C ALA A 50 -4.32 -12.58 10.21
N LEU A 51 -3.26 -12.26 10.95
CA LEU A 51 -2.88 -10.88 11.25
C LEU A 51 -2.45 -10.11 9.98
N MET A 52 -1.74 -10.77 9.06
CA MET A 52 -1.33 -10.16 7.78
C MET A 52 -2.52 -9.80 6.88
N ARG A 53 -3.62 -10.57 6.91
CA ARG A 53 -4.86 -10.17 6.21
C ARG A 53 -5.47 -8.89 6.79
N VAL A 54 -5.42 -8.72 8.12
CA VAL A 54 -5.87 -7.47 8.77
C VAL A 54 -4.96 -6.31 8.38
N ASN A 55 -3.64 -6.51 8.40
CA ASN A 55 -2.66 -5.52 7.97
C ASN A 55 -2.89 -5.09 6.51
N HIS A 56 -3.06 -6.05 5.60
CA HIS A 56 -3.31 -5.81 4.18
C HIS A 56 -4.55 -4.93 3.96
N VAL A 57 -5.66 -5.22 4.65
CA VAL A 57 -6.86 -4.38 4.57
C VAL A 57 -6.59 -2.98 5.11
N GLY A 58 -5.79 -2.84 6.16
CA GLY A 58 -5.33 -1.56 6.69
C GLY A 58 -4.58 -0.71 5.66
N GLU A 59 -3.63 -1.32 4.95
CA GLU A 59 -2.85 -0.68 3.88
C GLU A 59 -3.76 -0.21 2.73
N VAL A 60 -4.71 -1.05 2.29
CA VAL A 60 -5.71 -0.67 1.26
C VAL A 60 -6.55 0.53 1.71
N CYS A 61 -7.04 0.52 2.96
CA CYS A 61 -7.84 1.61 3.52
C CYS A 61 -7.04 2.91 3.64
N ALA A 62 -5.79 2.84 4.10
CA ALA A 62 -4.90 3.98 4.22
C ALA A 62 -4.60 4.60 2.84
N GLN A 63 -4.29 3.75 1.85
CA GLN A 63 -4.08 4.18 0.47
C GLN A 63 -5.32 4.92 -0.09
N ALA A 64 -6.52 4.37 0.11
CA ALA A 64 -7.76 5.01 -0.31
C ALA A 64 -7.99 6.35 0.39
N LEU A 65 -7.74 6.42 1.71
CA LEU A 65 -7.87 7.64 2.49
C LEU A 65 -6.94 8.75 1.96
N TYR A 66 -5.65 8.44 1.76
CA TYR A 66 -4.68 9.42 1.29
C TYR A 66 -4.98 9.88 -0.14
N GLN A 67 -5.39 8.98 -1.04
CA GLN A 67 -5.81 9.38 -2.38
C GLN A 67 -7.02 10.33 -2.35
N ALA A 68 -8.04 10.02 -1.54
CA ALA A 68 -9.22 10.87 -1.40
C ALA A 68 -8.88 12.25 -0.80
N GLN A 69 -8.09 12.28 0.28
CA GLN A 69 -7.63 13.53 0.88
C GLN A 69 -6.76 14.35 -0.08
N GLY A 70 -5.94 13.68 -0.90
CA GLY A 70 -5.15 14.29 -1.95
C GLY A 70 -6.00 14.95 -3.04
N LEU A 71 -7.14 14.38 -3.41
CA LEU A 71 -8.07 15.00 -4.37
C LEU A 71 -8.69 16.28 -3.81
N THR A 72 -9.08 16.28 -2.53
CA THR A 72 -9.82 17.40 -1.90
C THR A 72 -8.93 18.39 -1.14
N ALA A 73 -7.62 18.18 -1.10
CA ALA A 73 -6.69 19.05 -0.40
C ALA A 73 -6.79 20.51 -0.86
N ARG A 74 -6.77 21.46 0.09
CA ARG A 74 -6.88 22.91 -0.17
C ARG A 74 -5.54 23.58 -0.46
N SER A 75 -4.42 22.94 -0.12
CA SER A 75 -3.08 23.44 -0.40
C SER A 75 -2.28 22.41 -1.19
N ASP A 76 -1.36 22.89 -2.02
CA ASP A 76 -0.48 22.02 -2.80
C ASP A 76 0.50 21.25 -1.91
N ALA A 77 0.91 21.82 -0.78
CA ALA A 77 1.74 21.14 0.20
C ALA A 77 1.04 19.89 0.77
N LEU A 78 -0.21 20.03 1.24
CA LEU A 78 -0.97 18.89 1.76
C LEU A 78 -1.25 17.86 0.67
N ARG A 79 -1.57 18.33 -0.55
CA ARG A 79 -1.77 17.44 -1.70
C ARG A 79 -0.52 16.60 -2.00
N GLY A 80 0.66 17.22 -1.97
CA GLY A 80 1.93 16.54 -2.15
C GLY A 80 2.21 15.49 -1.07
N GLN A 81 1.95 15.83 0.19
CA GLN A 81 2.09 14.89 1.31
C GLN A 81 1.16 13.68 1.18
N MET A 82 -0.11 13.89 0.83
CA MET A 82 -1.07 12.80 0.61
C MET A 82 -0.67 11.92 -0.58
N ALA A 83 -0.15 12.52 -1.65
CA ALA A 83 0.35 11.77 -2.80
C ALA A 83 1.58 10.93 -2.46
N LEU A 84 2.47 11.43 -1.59
CA LEU A 84 3.62 10.68 -1.09
C LEU A 84 3.16 9.50 -0.22
N ALA A 85 2.31 9.76 0.78
CA ALA A 85 1.78 8.73 1.67
C ALA A 85 1.05 7.61 0.90
N ALA A 86 0.22 7.97 -0.08
CA ALA A 86 -0.46 6.97 -0.93
C ALA A 86 0.52 6.08 -1.72
N ARG A 87 1.67 6.62 -2.15
CA ARG A 87 2.71 5.84 -2.84
C ARG A 87 3.42 4.90 -1.88
N GLU A 88 3.74 5.38 -0.67
CA GLU A 88 4.35 4.55 0.37
C GLU A 88 3.46 3.36 0.75
N GLU A 89 2.15 3.56 0.90
CA GLU A 89 1.23 2.44 1.16
C GLU A 89 1.12 1.47 -0.04
N THR A 90 1.30 1.95 -1.27
CA THR A 90 1.32 1.07 -2.45
C THR A 90 2.56 0.17 -2.45
N ASP A 91 3.71 0.72 -2.04
CA ASP A 91 4.94 -0.05 -1.85
C ASP A 91 4.74 -1.12 -0.76
N HIS A 92 4.17 -0.75 0.39
CA HIS A 92 3.86 -1.67 1.49
C HIS A 92 2.94 -2.81 1.03
N LEU A 93 1.85 -2.47 0.33
CA LEU A 93 0.89 -3.44 -0.17
C LEU A 93 1.53 -4.48 -1.10
N ALA A 94 2.42 -4.03 -1.99
CA ALA A 94 3.16 -4.89 -2.90
C ALA A 94 4.21 -5.77 -2.18
N TRP A 95 4.82 -5.26 -1.11
CA TRP A 95 5.77 -6.05 -0.29
C TRP A 95 5.05 -7.08 0.58
N THR A 96 3.91 -6.72 1.18
CA THR A 96 3.09 -7.63 1.99
C THR A 96 2.57 -8.81 1.16
N GLN A 97 2.27 -8.59 -0.13
CA GLN A 97 1.85 -9.66 -1.05
C GLN A 97 2.95 -10.71 -1.35
N GLN A 98 4.22 -10.40 -1.09
CA GLN A 98 5.34 -11.32 -1.30
C GLN A 98 5.61 -12.25 -0.10
N ARG A 99 4.86 -12.11 1.00
CA ARG A 99 5.08 -12.82 2.28
C ARG A 99 4.19 -14.04 2.47
#